data_AF-A0A9D1FW73-F1
#
_entry.id   AF-A0A9D1FW73-F1
#
_cell.length_a   1.000
_cell.length_b   1.000
_cell.length_c   1.000
_cell.angle_alpha   90.00
_cell.angle_beta   90.00
_cell.angle_gamma   90.00
#
_symmetry.space_group_name_H-M   'P 1'
#
loop_
_entity.id
_entity.type
_entity.pdbx_description
1 polymer ?
#
loop_
_entity_poly.entity_id
_entity_poly.type
_entity_poly.pdbx_seq_one_letter_code
_entity_poly.pdbx_strand_id
1 'polypeptide(L)'
;MNTKENDSPEPNPYLVNAIVKSYYYHKQIQEGKTIEDLQNEEGLMDSKYIRNILNLKYISPELTEQVFNGTQPKELSLQKLIIFYT
;
A
#
# COMPACT_ATOMS: atom_id res chain seq x y z
N MET A 1 22.62 -5.60 33.01
CA MET A 1 21.62 -4.54 32.82
C MET A 1 20.80 -4.93 31.60
N ASN A 2 19.49 -5.12 31.79
CA ASN A 2 18.56 -5.64 30.79
C ASN A 2 18.32 -4.57 29.70
N THR A 3 18.80 -4.79 28.48
CA THR A 3 18.44 -4.00 27.30
C THR A 3 16.95 -4.18 27.07
N LYS A 4 16.14 -3.19 27.46
CA LYS A 4 14.76 -3.09 26.99
C LYS A 4 14.86 -2.88 25.48
N GLU A 5 14.68 -3.95 24.72
CA GLU A 5 14.38 -3.86 23.30
C GLU A 5 13.21 -2.88 23.15
N ASN A 6 13.40 -1.85 22.33
CA ASN A 6 12.34 -0.90 22.01
C ASN A 6 11.28 -1.68 21.22
N ASP A 7 10.30 -2.23 21.92
CA ASP A 7 9.16 -3.00 21.40
C ASP A 7 8.14 -2.06 20.71
N SER A 8 8.65 -1.09 19.95
CA SER A 8 7.84 -0.15 19.20
C SER A 8 7.29 -0.89 17.97
N PRO A 9 5.98 -0.80 17.69
CA PRO A 9 5.41 -1.46 16.54
C PRO A 9 6.09 -0.98 15.26
N GLU A 10 6.70 -1.90 14.52
CA GLU A 10 7.31 -1.58 13.22
C GLU A 10 6.25 -1.62 12.11
N PRO A 11 6.18 -0.57 11.26
CA PRO A 11 5.30 -0.57 10.09
C PRO A 11 5.57 -1.76 9.17
N ASN A 12 4.51 -2.39 8.66
CA ASN A 12 4.67 -3.46 7.68
C ASN A 12 5.05 -2.83 6.33
N PRO A 13 6.28 -3.06 5.81
CA PRO A 13 6.77 -2.38 4.62
C PRO A 13 5.94 -2.70 3.36
N TYR A 14 5.29 -3.87 3.29
CA TYR A 14 4.42 -4.22 2.17
C TYR A 14 3.14 -3.39 2.15
N LEU A 15 2.55 -3.15 3.32
CA LEU A 15 1.34 -2.32 3.46
C LEU A 15 1.69 -0.85 3.18
N VAL A 16 2.78 -0.35 3.77
CA VAL A 16 3.27 1.01 3.55
C VAL A 16 3.52 1.24 2.05
N ASN A 17 4.26 0.35 1.40
CA ASN A 17 4.58 0.48 -0.02
C ASN A 17 3.32 0.43 -0.90
N ALA A 18 2.35 -0.43 -0.59
CA ALA A 18 1.10 -0.51 -1.33
C ALA A 18 0.29 0.80 -1.25
N ILE A 19 0.21 1.40 -0.05
CA ILE A 19 -0.45 2.70 0.12
C ILE A 19 0.30 3.78 -0.65
N VAL A 20 1.62 3.89 -0.50
CA VAL A 20 2.44 4.89 -1.22
C VAL A 20 2.28 4.74 -2.74
N LYS A 21 2.34 3.51 -3.26
CA LYS A 21 2.16 3.22 -4.68
C LYS A 21 0.76 3.59 -5.17
N SER A 22 -0.27 3.48 -4.35
CA SER A 22 -1.62 3.92 -4.73
C SER A 22 -1.65 5.41 -5.07
N TYR A 23 -1.02 6.26 -4.25
CA TYR A 23 -0.91 7.69 -4.51
C TYR A 23 -0.03 7.98 -5.72
N TYR A 24 1.11 7.27 -5.85
CA TYR A 24 2.00 7.39 -7.00
C TYR A 24 1.28 7.08 -8.32
N TYR A 25 0.63 5.93 -8.44
CA TYR A 25 -0.08 5.54 -9.66
C TYR A 25 -1.19 6.51 -10.03
N HIS A 26 -1.95 7.00 -9.04
CA HIS A 26 -2.95 8.03 -9.28
C HIS A 26 -2.35 9.31 -9.85
N LYS A 27 -1.25 9.79 -9.24
CA LYS A 27 -0.54 10.97 -9.73
C LYS A 27 -0.04 10.75 -11.17
N GLN A 28 0.56 9.60 -11.45
CA GLN A 28 1.04 9.30 -12.80
C GLN A 28 -0.07 9.23 -13.85
N ILE A 29 -1.24 8.68 -13.49
CA ILE A 29 -2.42 8.68 -14.38
C ILE A 29 -2.92 10.10 -14.62
N GLN A 30 -2.92 10.95 -13.60
CA GLN A 30 -3.27 12.38 -13.75
C GLN A 30 -2.27 13.12 -14.65
N GLU A 31 -1.00 12.70 -14.67
CA GLU A 31 0.04 13.20 -15.56
C GLU A 31 0.00 12.58 -16.97
N GLY A 32 -0.94 11.67 -17.24
CA GLY A 32 -1.19 11.10 -18.56
C GLY A 32 -0.61 9.72 -18.81
N LYS A 33 0.03 9.07 -17.83
CA LYS A 33 0.43 7.66 -17.96
C LYS A 33 -0.80 6.76 -17.98
N THR A 34 -0.74 5.69 -18.77
CA THR A 34 -1.74 4.63 -18.79
C THR A 34 -1.43 3.57 -17.73
N ILE A 35 -2.40 2.68 -17.47
CA ILE A 35 -2.19 1.50 -16.61
C ILE A 35 -1.11 0.57 -17.24
N GLU A 36 -1.02 0.51 -18.55
CA GLU A 36 -0.02 -0.29 -19.28
C GLU A 36 1.39 0.28 -19.10
N ASP A 37 1.55 1.61 -19.15
CA ASP A 37 2.84 2.26 -18.86
C ASP A 37 3.33 1.92 -17.45
N LEU A 38 2.43 1.98 -16.45
CA LEU A 38 2.74 1.61 -15.06
C LEU A 38 3.05 0.12 -14.90
N GLN A 39 2.30 -0.74 -15.61
CA GLN A 39 2.56 -2.18 -15.63
C GLN A 39 3.97 -2.48 -16.17
N ASN A 40 4.35 -1.84 -17.28
CA ASN A 40 5.65 -2.01 -17.92
C ASN A 40 6.79 -1.47 -17.04
N GLU A 41 6.60 -0.31 -16.41
CA GLU A 41 7.55 0.28 -15.45
C GLU A 41 7.83 -0.63 -14.26
N GLU A 42 6.80 -1.31 -13.76
CA GLU A 42 6.88 -2.26 -12.64
C GLU A 42 7.31 -3.68 -13.05
N GLY A 43 7.49 -3.93 -14.37
CA GLY A 43 7.87 -5.24 -14.89
C GLY A 43 6.82 -6.34 -14.66
N LEU A 44 5.54 -5.98 -14.66
CA LEU A 44 4.43 -6.89 -14.35
C LEU A 44 3.87 -7.57 -15.60
N MET A 45 3.47 -8.84 -15.45
CA MET A 45 2.86 -9.63 -16.55
C MET A 45 1.42 -9.22 -16.86
N ASP A 46 0.71 -8.67 -15.87
CA ASP A 46 -0.66 -8.19 -16.04
C ASP A 46 -0.91 -6.92 -15.22
N SER A 47 -2.00 -6.22 -15.57
CA SER A 47 -2.39 -4.95 -14.97
C SER A 47 -3.31 -5.10 -13.76
N LYS A 48 -3.60 -6.33 -13.28
CA LYS A 48 -4.48 -6.57 -12.13
C LYS A 48 -3.87 -5.99 -10.86
N TYR A 49 -2.56 -6.16 -10.66
CA TYR A 49 -1.88 -5.59 -9.50
C TYR A 49 -2.00 -4.05 -9.48
N ILE A 50 -1.73 -3.38 -10.59
CA ILE A 50 -1.86 -1.91 -10.70
C ILE A 50 -3.28 -1.45 -10.33
N ARG A 51 -4.32 -2.11 -10.88
CA ARG A 51 -5.72 -1.79 -10.56
C ARG A 51 -6.05 -1.99 -9.08
N ASN A 52 -5.61 -3.10 -8.49
CA ASN A 52 -5.82 -3.37 -7.07
C ASN A 52 -5.17 -2.30 -6.19
N ILE A 53 -3.95 -1.88 -6.53
CA ILE A 53 -3.22 -0.84 -5.79
C ILE A 53 -3.88 0.53 -5.95
N LEU A 54 -4.37 0.89 -7.14
CA LEU A 54 -5.06 2.16 -7.37
C LEU A 54 -6.26 2.37 -6.44
N ASN A 55 -6.99 1.30 -6.11
CA ASN A 55 -8.14 1.39 -5.21
C ASN A 55 -7.75 1.69 -3.76
N LEU A 56 -6.50 1.41 -3.36
CA LEU A 56 -6.03 1.64 -2.00
C LEU A 56 -5.88 3.13 -1.64
N LYS A 57 -5.92 4.04 -2.63
CA LYS A 57 -5.97 5.50 -2.36
C LYS A 57 -7.21 5.90 -1.56
N TYR A 58 -8.27 5.09 -1.60
CA TYR A 58 -9.54 5.35 -0.91
C TYR A 58 -9.61 4.68 0.48
N ILE A 59 -8.50 4.12 0.98
CA ILE A 59 -8.43 3.64 2.37
C ILE A 59 -8.72 4.82 3.32
N SER A 60 -9.35 4.52 4.46
CA SER A 60 -9.66 5.55 5.45
C SER A 60 -8.38 6.22 5.97
N PRO A 61 -8.42 7.52 6.31
CA PRO A 61 -7.28 8.22 6.90
C PRO A 61 -6.77 7.54 8.17
N GLU A 62 -7.70 7.06 9.01
CA GLU A 62 -7.39 6.33 10.24
C GLU A 62 -6.57 5.05 9.97
N LEU A 63 -7.01 4.21 9.02
CA LEU A 63 -6.28 2.98 8.70
C LEU A 63 -4.93 3.27 8.04
N THR A 64 -4.85 4.35 7.25
CA THR A 64 -3.58 4.82 6.66
C THR A 64 -2.58 5.22 7.74
N GLU A 65 -3.02 5.98 8.74
CA GLU A 65 -2.20 6.38 9.88
C GLU A 65 -1.73 5.16 10.68
N GLN A 66 -2.64 4.21 10.95
CA GLN A 66 -2.28 2.97 11.64
C GLN A 66 -1.19 2.18 10.89
N VAL A 67 -1.32 2.05 9.56
CA VAL A 67 -0.32 1.37 8.72
C VAL A 67 1.04 2.07 8.77
N PHE A 68 1.06 3.41 8.70
CA PHE A 68 2.33 4.16 8.75
C PHE A 68 2.98 4.15 10.13
N ASN A 69 2.19 4.00 11.19
CA ASN A 69 2.69 3.92 12.57
C ASN A 69 2.96 2.48 13.03
N GLY A 70 2.68 1.47 12.21
CA GLY A 70 2.80 0.06 12.60
C GLY A 70 1.72 -0.42 13.58
N THR A 71 0.73 0.41 13.87
CA THR A 71 -0.32 0.12 14.86
C THR A 71 -1.56 -0.53 14.25
N GLN A 72 -1.53 -0.89 12.98
CA GLN A 72 -2.61 -1.63 12.32
C GLN A 72 -2.84 -3.00 12.97
N PRO A 73 -4.05 -3.60 12.82
CA PRO A 73 -4.31 -4.97 13.29
C PRO A 73 -3.29 -5.97 12.72
N LYS A 74 -2.80 -6.90 13.56
CA LYS A 74 -1.74 -7.86 13.19
C LYS A 74 -2.15 -8.76 12.03
N GLU A 75 -3.43 -9.04 11.91
CA GLU A 75 -4.02 -9.86 10.87
C GLU A 75 -4.28 -9.07 9.57
N LEU A 76 -4.05 -7.76 9.53
CA LEU A 76 -4.20 -6.96 8.34
C LEU A 76 -3.09 -7.30 7.33
N SER A 77 -3.50 -7.69 6.13
CA SER A 77 -2.60 -8.00 5.03
C SER A 77 -3.00 -7.21 3.78
N LEU A 78 -2.07 -7.10 2.82
CA LEU A 78 -2.36 -6.46 1.55
C LEU A 78 -3.52 -7.15 0.83
N GLN A 79 -3.60 -8.49 0.90
CA GLN A 79 -4.71 -9.23 0.32
C GLN A 79 -6.06 -8.84 0.94
N LYS A 80 -6.12 -8.68 2.27
CA LYS A 80 -7.35 -8.21 2.93
C LYS A 80 -7.72 -6.80 2.49
N LEU A 81 -6.75 -5.88 2.41
CA LEU A 81 -6.99 -4.53 1.90
C LEU A 81 -7.54 -4.57 0.47
N ILE A 82 -6.96 -5.36 -0.41
CA ILE A 82 -7.45 -5.49 -1.79
C ILE A 82 -8.91 -5.97 -1.79
N ILE A 83 -9.23 -7.05 -1.05
CA ILE A 83 -10.60 -7.59 -0.97
C ILE A 83 -11.62 -6.56 -0.47
N PHE A 84 -11.25 -5.71 0.49
CA PHE A 84 -12.16 -4.70 1.03
C PHE A 84 -12.43 -3.53 0.08
N TYR A 85 -11.54 -3.27 -0.87
CA TYR A 85 -11.56 -2.07 -1.71
C TYR A 85 -11.64 -2.37 -3.23
N THR A 86 -11.87 -3.63 -3.64
CA THR A 86 -12.09 -4.05 -5.05
C THR A 86 -13.34 -4.87 -5.18
#